data_AF-A0A928G7H0-F1
#
_entry.id   AF-A0A928G7H0-F1
#
_cell.length_a   1.000
_cell.length_b   1.000
_cell.length_c   1.000
_cell.angle_alpha   90.00
_cell.angle_beta   90.00
_cell.angle_gamma   90.00
#
_symmetry.space_group_name_H-M   'P 1'
#
loop_
_entity.id
_entity.type
_entity.pdbx_description
1 polymer ?
#
loop_
_entity_poly.entity_id
_entity_poly.type
_entity_poly.pdbx_seq_one_letter_code
_entity_poly.pdbx_strand_id
1 'polypeptide(L)'
;MKHFLLFIFSALCVACSVARQAAPSEKLSTRVEVVTVFEKDTVLVEIPQIVEKVQTMDTVSFLENEFAKSSAEVSDGILSHSLETKPVQKPVEIQKEIVYRDSIVFRDRTIIETVEVEKPLTGWQQFKIKTGGYAIGMIIGMIVYSVLYIVKPLKFIKL
;
A
#
# COMPACT_ATOMS: atom_id res chain seq x y z
N MET A 1 70.61 -3.45 6.11
CA MET A 1 69.57 -4.15 5.32
C MET A 1 68.63 -5.03 6.18
N LYS A 2 69.13 -5.74 7.21
CA LYS A 2 68.31 -6.64 8.06
C LYS A 2 67.18 -5.92 8.84
N HIS A 3 67.42 -4.71 9.33
CA HIS A 3 66.42 -3.91 10.05
C HIS A 3 65.33 -3.28 9.16
N PHE A 4 65.63 -3.05 7.88
CA PHE A 4 64.68 -2.49 6.90
C PHE A 4 63.63 -3.54 6.47
N LEU A 5 64.07 -4.80 6.32
CA LEU A 5 63.21 -5.94 6.01
C LEU A 5 62.18 -6.24 7.11
N LEU A 6 62.56 -6.09 8.39
CA LEU A 6 61.65 -6.24 9.53
C LEU A 6 60.57 -5.16 9.57
N PHE A 7 60.91 -3.93 9.13
CA PHE A 7 59.97 -2.82 9.11
C PHE A 7 58.88 -3.00 8.04
N ILE A 8 59.27 -3.50 6.86
CA ILE A 8 58.33 -3.81 5.78
C ILE A 8 57.38 -4.95 6.17
N PHE A 9 57.91 -6.00 6.81
CA PHE A 9 57.09 -7.13 7.25
C PHE A 9 56.04 -6.73 8.29
N SER A 10 56.39 -5.83 9.22
CA SER A 10 55.45 -5.27 10.19
C SER A 10 54.32 -4.47 9.54
N ALA A 11 54.58 -3.77 8.43
CA ALA A 11 53.59 -2.93 7.76
C ALA A 11 52.53 -3.77 7.00
N LEU A 12 52.94 -4.89 6.40
CA LEU A 12 52.02 -5.77 5.67
C LEU A 12 50.98 -6.47 6.57
N CYS A 13 51.31 -6.75 7.84
CA CYS A 13 50.37 -7.41 8.76
C CYS A 13 49.19 -6.54 9.21
N VAL A 14 49.23 -5.21 8.99
CA VAL A 14 48.17 -4.27 9.41
C VAL A 14 47.12 -4.03 8.32
N ALA A 15 47.38 -4.42 7.07
CA ALA A 15 46.55 -4.06 5.91
C ALA A 15 45.29 -4.93 5.68
N CYS A 16 44.96 -5.85 6.60
CA CYS A 16 43.85 -6.78 6.38
C CYS A 16 42.49 -6.14 6.75
N SER A 17 41.87 -5.45 5.79
CA SER A 17 40.52 -4.87 5.92
C SER A 17 39.43 -5.91 5.66
N VAL A 18 38.51 -6.10 6.61
CA VAL A 18 37.34 -6.98 6.45
C VAL A 18 36.21 -6.18 5.79
N ALA A 19 35.82 -6.56 4.58
CA ALA A 19 34.64 -6.00 3.90
C ALA A 19 33.36 -6.47 4.61
N ARG A 20 32.57 -5.54 5.14
CA ARG A 20 31.23 -5.81 5.70
C ARG A 20 30.20 -5.83 4.57
N GLN A 21 29.43 -6.90 4.47
CA GLN A 21 28.23 -6.94 3.62
C GLN A 21 27.01 -6.53 4.45
N ALA A 22 26.20 -5.60 3.93
CA ALA A 22 24.94 -5.19 4.54
C ALA A 22 23.85 -6.25 4.26
N ALA A 23 23.01 -6.55 5.25
CA ALA A 23 21.93 -7.53 5.14
C ALA A 23 20.77 -7.00 4.27
N PRO A 24 20.05 -7.88 3.54
CA PRO A 24 18.94 -7.47 2.68
C PRO A 24 17.67 -7.16 3.48
N SER A 25 16.95 -6.12 3.07
CA SER A 25 15.64 -5.71 3.63
C SER A 25 14.50 -6.29 2.80
N GLU A 26 13.58 -7.03 3.45
CA GLU A 26 12.40 -7.61 2.80
C GLU A 26 11.23 -6.60 2.72
N LYS A 27 10.64 -6.44 1.53
CA LYS A 27 9.47 -5.57 1.29
C LYS A 27 8.17 -6.39 1.34
N LEU A 28 7.29 -6.05 2.28
CA LEU A 28 5.96 -6.65 2.41
C LEU A 28 4.92 -5.92 1.52
N SER A 29 4.28 -6.65 0.61
CA SER A 29 3.19 -6.18 -0.26
C SER A 29 1.82 -6.40 0.40
N THR A 30 0.93 -5.40 0.40
CA THR A 30 -0.46 -5.59 0.88
C THR A 30 -1.44 -5.49 -0.27
N ARG A 31 -2.41 -6.39 -0.23
CA ARG A 31 -3.56 -6.44 -1.12
C ARG A 31 -4.73 -5.70 -0.48
N VAL A 32 -5.37 -4.83 -1.26
CA VAL A 32 -6.59 -4.12 -0.91
C VAL A 32 -7.75 -4.88 -1.55
N GLU A 33 -8.72 -5.30 -0.74
CA GLU A 33 -9.94 -5.97 -1.19
C GLU A 33 -11.14 -5.07 -1.05
N VAL A 34 -12.18 -5.41 -1.81
CA VAL A 34 -13.18 -4.49 -2.34
C VAL A 34 -14.62 -4.93 -2.00
N VAL A 35 -15.44 -4.08 -1.37
CA VAL A 35 -16.79 -4.40 -0.89
C VAL A 35 -17.75 -3.30 -1.34
N THR A 36 -18.63 -3.70 -2.27
CA THR A 36 -19.71 -2.86 -2.81
C THR A 36 -21.00 -3.13 -2.03
N VAL A 37 -21.63 -2.06 -1.52
CA VAL A 37 -22.93 -2.12 -0.84
C VAL A 37 -23.99 -1.61 -1.81
N PHE A 38 -25.05 -2.39 -2.03
CA PHE A 38 -26.14 -2.02 -2.93
C PHE A 38 -27.31 -1.43 -2.13
N GLU A 39 -27.57 -0.14 -2.32
CA GLU A 39 -28.78 0.52 -1.83
C GLU A 39 -29.93 0.32 -2.82
N LYS A 40 -31.15 0.13 -2.29
CA LYS A 40 -32.36 -0.02 -3.11
C LYS A 40 -32.98 1.35 -3.31
N ASP A 41 -32.84 1.87 -4.52
CA ASP A 41 -33.49 3.12 -4.91
C ASP A 41 -34.90 2.85 -5.43
N THR A 42 -35.87 3.63 -4.96
CA THR A 42 -37.27 3.58 -5.43
C THR A 42 -37.48 4.68 -6.45
N VAL A 43 -37.40 4.34 -7.73
CA VAL A 43 -37.63 5.29 -8.82
C VAL A 43 -39.13 5.46 -9.04
N LEU A 44 -39.60 6.70 -8.93
CA LEU A 44 -40.95 7.07 -9.33
C LEU A 44 -40.98 7.25 -10.85
N VAL A 45 -41.82 6.47 -11.53
CA VAL A 45 -41.95 6.49 -13.00
C VAL A 45 -43.28 7.13 -13.35
N GLU A 46 -43.25 8.21 -14.13
CA GLU A 46 -44.46 8.82 -14.67
C GLU A 46 -45.02 7.93 -15.79
N ILE A 47 -46.17 7.31 -15.55
CA ILE A 47 -46.90 6.55 -16.56
C ILE A 47 -47.76 7.54 -17.36
N PRO A 48 -47.75 7.50 -18.70
CA PRO A 48 -48.62 8.37 -19.49
C PRO A 48 -50.07 8.10 -19.16
N GLN A 49 -50.86 9.16 -18.94
CA GLN A 49 -52.28 9.05 -18.67
C GLN A 49 -53.02 8.65 -19.95
N ILE A 50 -53.58 7.44 -19.97
CA ILE A 50 -54.40 6.93 -21.08
C ILE A 50 -55.88 7.17 -20.74
N VAL A 51 -56.58 7.94 -21.58
CA VAL A 51 -58.01 8.24 -21.43
C VAL A 51 -58.73 7.81 -22.69
N GLU A 52 -59.61 6.83 -22.57
CA GLU A 52 -60.46 6.35 -23.65
C GLU A 52 -61.93 6.55 -23.28
N LYS A 53 -62.76 6.88 -24.27
CA LYS A 53 -64.19 7.15 -24.09
C LYS A 53 -64.95 6.53 -25.23
N VAL A 54 -66.05 5.84 -24.91
CA VAL A 54 -66.96 5.23 -25.87
C VAL A 54 -68.39 5.65 -25.52
N GLN A 55 -69.20 5.92 -26.55
CA GLN A 55 -70.63 6.15 -26.44
C GLN A 55 -71.33 5.22 -27.42
N THR A 56 -72.20 4.36 -26.91
CA THR A 56 -72.97 3.38 -27.70
C THR A 56 -74.46 3.58 -27.44
N MET A 57 -75.28 3.31 -28.45
CA MET A 57 -76.75 3.32 -28.33
C MET A 57 -77.30 2.00 -27.81
N ASP A 58 -76.42 1.02 -27.60
CA ASP A 58 -76.74 -0.34 -27.15
C ASP A 58 -76.83 -0.43 -25.62
N THR A 59 -77.42 -1.51 -25.13
CA THR A 59 -77.50 -1.81 -23.68
C THR A 59 -76.16 -2.25 -23.08
N VAL A 60 -75.17 -2.58 -23.91
CA VAL A 60 -73.84 -3.03 -23.49
C VAL A 60 -72.78 -2.08 -24.05
N SER A 61 -71.76 -1.79 -23.24
CA SER A 61 -70.60 -0.98 -23.60
C SER A 61 -69.33 -1.68 -23.12
N PHE A 62 -68.33 -1.78 -24.00
CA PHE A 62 -67.03 -2.37 -23.70
C PHE A 62 -65.92 -1.38 -24.05
N LEU A 63 -64.97 -1.22 -23.14
CA LEU A 63 -63.81 -0.34 -23.28
C LEU A 63 -62.56 -1.05 -22.77
N GLU A 64 -61.49 -1.05 -23.54
CA GLU A 64 -60.29 -1.81 -23.21
C GLU A 64 -59.03 -1.04 -23.64
N ASN A 65 -58.14 -0.79 -22.67
CA ASN A 65 -56.85 -0.15 -22.90
C ASN A 65 -55.69 -1.10 -22.58
N GLU A 66 -54.44 -0.62 -22.64
CA GLU A 66 -53.25 -1.43 -22.38
C GLU A 66 -53.24 -2.07 -20.98
N PHE A 67 -53.84 -1.42 -19.97
CA PHE A 67 -53.70 -1.80 -18.57
C PHE A 67 -54.98 -2.34 -17.92
N ALA A 68 -56.14 -2.13 -18.54
CA ALA A 68 -57.44 -2.40 -17.95
C ALA A 68 -58.50 -2.68 -19.02
N LYS A 69 -59.56 -3.37 -18.60
CA LYS A 69 -60.79 -3.55 -19.37
C LYS A 69 -61.99 -3.15 -18.50
N SER A 70 -62.97 -2.52 -19.12
CA SER A 70 -64.20 -2.06 -18.49
C SER A 70 -65.40 -2.54 -19.31
N SER A 71 -66.37 -3.15 -18.64
CA SER A 71 -67.64 -3.56 -19.25
C SER A 71 -68.81 -2.95 -18.47
N ALA A 72 -69.73 -2.33 -19.19
CA ALA A 72 -70.96 -1.79 -18.64
C ALA A 72 -72.15 -2.42 -19.37
N GLU A 73 -73.15 -2.87 -18.63
CA GLU A 73 -74.34 -3.53 -19.15
C GLU A 73 -75.57 -3.04 -18.41
N VAL A 74 -76.62 -2.70 -19.15
CA VAL A 74 -77.93 -2.35 -18.60
C VAL A 74 -78.89 -3.50 -18.86
N SER A 75 -79.38 -4.12 -17.78
CA SER A 75 -80.37 -5.21 -17.82
C SER A 75 -81.43 -4.98 -16.74
N ASP A 76 -82.71 -5.14 -17.09
CA ASP A 76 -83.86 -4.93 -16.19
C ASP A 76 -83.87 -3.58 -15.45
N GLY A 77 -83.35 -2.53 -16.11
CA GLY A 77 -83.23 -1.19 -15.52
C GLY A 77 -82.09 -1.04 -14.50
N ILE A 78 -81.25 -2.07 -14.35
CA ILE A 78 -80.07 -2.07 -13.49
C ILE A 78 -78.82 -1.93 -14.36
N LEU A 79 -77.96 -0.97 -14.01
CA LEU A 79 -76.64 -0.81 -14.62
C LEU A 79 -75.62 -1.65 -13.84
N SER A 80 -75.07 -2.66 -14.49
CA SER A 80 -73.92 -3.43 -14.01
C SER A 80 -72.64 -2.88 -14.64
N HIS A 81 -71.62 -2.64 -13.81
CA HIS A 81 -70.32 -2.13 -14.26
C HIS A 81 -69.20 -2.97 -13.65
N SER A 82 -68.31 -3.47 -14.50
CA SER A 82 -67.09 -4.17 -14.10
C SER A 82 -65.86 -3.43 -14.63
N LEU A 83 -64.83 -3.34 -13.80
CA LEU A 83 -63.51 -2.83 -14.16
C LEU A 83 -62.47 -3.84 -13.67
N GLU A 84 -61.64 -4.31 -14.60
CA GLU A 84 -60.60 -5.30 -14.31
C GLU A 84 -59.24 -4.79 -14.81
N THR A 85 -58.23 -4.88 -13.95
CA THR A 85 -56.84 -4.58 -14.30
C THR A 85 -56.19 -5.80 -14.98
N LYS A 86 -55.49 -5.57 -16.08
CA LYS A 86 -54.74 -6.60 -16.80
C LYS A 86 -53.38 -6.84 -16.12
N PRO A 87 -52.92 -8.10 -16.03
CA PRO A 87 -51.57 -8.39 -15.57
C PRO A 87 -50.56 -8.07 -16.68
N VAL A 88 -50.13 -6.81 -16.77
CA VAL A 88 -49.14 -6.35 -17.77
C VAL A 88 -47.82 -6.00 -17.09
N GLN A 89 -46.72 -6.53 -17.62
CA GLN A 89 -45.36 -6.15 -17.24
C GLN A 89 -44.79 -5.23 -18.30
N LYS A 90 -44.57 -3.95 -17.96
CA LYS A 90 -43.95 -2.98 -18.86
C LYS A 90 -42.49 -2.76 -18.45
N PRO A 91 -41.51 -3.04 -19.34
CA PRO A 91 -40.12 -2.72 -19.04
C PRO A 91 -39.95 -1.20 -18.97
N VAL A 92 -39.36 -0.71 -17.89
CA VAL A 92 -38.96 0.70 -17.76
C VAL A 92 -37.45 0.76 -17.84
N GLU A 93 -36.93 1.46 -18.84
CA GLU A 93 -35.50 1.70 -19.00
C GLU A 93 -35.04 2.72 -17.96
N ILE A 94 -34.32 2.27 -16.95
CA ILE A 94 -33.78 3.13 -15.88
C ILE A 94 -32.25 3.08 -16.00
N GLN A 95 -31.62 4.25 -16.09
CA GLN A 95 -30.17 4.37 -16.02
C GLN A 95 -29.75 4.24 -14.55
N LYS A 96 -29.26 3.07 -14.16
CA LYS A 96 -28.70 2.86 -12.83
C LYS A 96 -27.19 3.08 -12.87
N GLU A 97 -26.69 4.06 -12.13
CA GLU A 97 -25.26 4.19 -11.88
C GLU A 97 -24.81 3.06 -10.95
N ILE A 98 -24.00 2.15 -11.47
CA ILE A 98 -23.40 1.07 -10.68
C ILE A 98 -22.06 1.59 -10.18
N VAL A 99 -22.04 2.12 -8.96
CA VAL A 99 -20.80 2.53 -8.29
C VAL A 99 -20.11 1.28 -7.76
N TYR A 100 -19.09 0.82 -8.48
CA TYR A 100 -18.18 -0.22 -7.99
C TYR A 100 -17.29 0.38 -6.91
N ARG A 101 -17.58 0.07 -5.63
CA ARG A 101 -16.73 0.50 -4.53
C ARG A 101 -15.68 -0.55 -4.28
N ASP A 102 -14.52 -0.29 -4.84
CA ASP A 102 -13.28 -0.93 -4.47
C ASP A 102 -12.96 -0.62 -2.99
N SER A 103 -13.48 -1.42 -2.04
CA SER A 103 -13.12 -1.32 -0.61
C SER A 103 -11.63 -1.27 -0.35
N ILE A 104 -11.34 -0.67 0.79
CA ILE A 104 -10.00 -0.31 1.22
C ILE A 104 -9.76 -1.15 2.47
N VAL A 105 -9.04 -2.26 2.31
CA VAL A 105 -8.56 -3.04 3.46
C VAL A 105 -7.45 -2.24 4.13
N PHE A 106 -7.78 -1.58 5.24
CA PHE A 106 -6.80 -1.00 6.13
C PHE A 106 -6.11 -2.12 6.89
N ARG A 107 -4.92 -2.51 6.44
CA ARG A 107 -3.97 -3.27 7.25
C ARG A 107 -3.15 -2.27 8.03
N ASP A 108 -3.33 -2.24 9.33
CA ASP A 108 -2.40 -1.58 10.24
C ASP A 108 -1.01 -2.21 10.03
N ARG A 109 -0.17 -1.51 9.28
CA ARG A 109 1.22 -1.85 9.14
C ARG A 109 1.94 -1.13 10.27
N THR A 110 2.37 -1.89 11.27
CA THR A 110 3.42 -1.42 12.17
C THR A 110 4.63 -1.12 11.30
N ILE A 111 4.87 0.15 11.02
CA ILE A 111 6.10 0.60 10.35
C ILE A 111 7.18 0.39 11.40
N ILE A 112 7.85 -0.77 11.34
CA ILE A 112 9.03 -1.02 12.14
C ILE A 112 10.13 -0.19 11.48
N GLU A 113 10.23 1.07 11.90
CA GLU A 113 11.37 1.92 11.60
C GLU A 113 12.57 1.24 12.25
N THR A 114 13.33 0.48 11.45
CA THR A 114 14.57 -0.13 11.90
C THR A 114 15.58 1.00 12.09
N VAL A 115 15.52 1.63 13.26
CA VAL A 115 16.55 2.55 13.71
C VAL A 115 17.84 1.76 13.75
N GLU A 116 18.79 2.12 12.89
CA GLU A 116 20.12 1.51 12.86
C GLU A 116 20.85 1.91 14.15
N VAL A 117 20.62 1.14 15.22
CA VAL A 117 21.33 1.31 16.47
C VAL A 117 22.77 0.86 16.23
N GLU A 118 23.71 1.80 16.35
CA GLU A 118 25.14 1.50 16.28
C GLU A 118 25.47 0.42 17.31
N LYS A 119 25.81 -0.78 16.82
CA LYS A 119 26.09 -1.91 17.69
C LYS A 119 27.29 -1.56 18.57
N PRO A 120 27.18 -1.64 19.92
CA PRO A 120 28.31 -1.39 20.79
C PRO A 120 29.46 -2.35 20.43
N LEU A 121 30.68 -1.81 20.37
CA LEU A 121 31.86 -2.61 20.07
C LEU A 121 31.97 -3.75 21.09
N THR A 122 31.95 -4.99 20.60
CA THR A 122 32.16 -6.16 21.45
C THR A 122 33.51 -6.06 22.17
N GLY A 123 33.62 -6.63 23.38
CA GLY A 123 34.86 -6.56 24.15
C GLY A 123 36.09 -6.99 23.35
N TRP A 124 35.95 -7.99 22.48
CA TRP A 124 37.00 -8.43 21.57
C TRP A 124 37.39 -7.41 20.50
N GLN A 125 36.41 -6.70 19.93
CA GLN A 125 36.68 -5.62 18.98
C GLN A 125 37.40 -4.44 19.64
N GLN A 126 36.97 -4.06 20.85
CA GLN A 126 37.65 -3.00 21.61
C GLN A 126 39.09 -3.39 21.94
N PHE A 127 39.33 -4.66 22.31
CA PHE A 127 40.67 -5.16 22.55
C PHE A 127 41.56 -5.04 21.32
N LYS A 128 41.09 -5.44 20.13
CA LYS A 128 41.88 -5.30 18.89
C LYS A 128 42.21 -3.85 18.56
N ILE A 129 41.25 -2.93 18.69
CA ILE A 129 41.47 -1.50 18.43
C ILE A 129 42.50 -0.92 19.40
N LYS A 130 42.38 -1.25 20.69
CA LYS A 130 43.34 -0.80 21.72
C LYS A 130 44.75 -1.33 21.42
N THR A 131 44.89 -2.62 21.13
CA THR A 131 46.18 -3.25 20.80
C THR A 131 46.81 -2.63 19.56
N GLY A 132 46.02 -2.33 18.51
CA GLY A 132 46.49 -1.63 17.33
C GLY A 132 47.01 -0.21 17.65
N GLY A 133 46.30 0.53 18.50
CA GLY A 133 46.73 1.86 18.95
C GLY A 133 48.06 1.84 19.71
N TYR A 134 48.23 0.90 20.64
CA TYR A 134 49.51 0.72 21.35
C TYR A 134 50.66 0.35 20.40
N ALA A 135 50.41 -0.50 19.41
CA ALA A 135 51.41 -0.88 18.42
C ALA A 135 51.88 0.32 17.57
N ILE A 136 50.94 1.16 17.10
CA ILE A 136 51.26 2.38 16.36
C ILE A 136 52.08 3.35 17.23
N GLY A 137 51.68 3.55 18.49
CA GLY A 137 52.41 4.39 19.43
C GLY A 137 53.85 3.91 19.66
N MET A 138 54.05 2.60 19.79
CA MET A 138 55.39 2.00 19.94
C MET A 138 56.28 2.26 18.72
N ILE A 139 55.73 2.11 17.51
CA ILE A 139 56.45 2.36 16.25
C ILE A 139 56.89 3.83 16.17
N ILE A 140 55.99 4.77 16.47
CA ILE A 140 56.32 6.20 16.48
C ILE A 140 57.43 6.49 17.51
N GLY A 141 57.34 5.91 18.71
CA GLY A 141 58.37 6.05 19.74
C GLY A 141 59.74 5.54 19.29
N MET A 142 59.79 4.39 18.60
CA MET A 142 61.03 3.85 18.05
C MET A 142 61.62 4.74 16.94
N ILE A 143 60.78 5.31 16.07
CA ILE A 143 61.22 6.27 15.06
C ILE A 143 61.84 7.50 15.72
N VAL A 144 61.16 8.12 16.70
CA VAL A 144 61.69 9.30 17.42
C VAL A 144 63.01 8.96 18.14
N TYR A 145 63.08 7.81 18.81
CA TYR A 145 64.31 7.36 19.46
C TYR A 145 65.46 7.19 18.47
N SER A 146 65.21 6.55 17.32
CA SER A 146 66.23 6.38 16.28
C SER A 146 66.73 7.71 15.72
N VAL A 147 65.84 8.68 15.49
CA VAL A 147 66.21 10.04 15.04
C VAL A 147 67.08 10.74 16.09
N LEU A 148 66.68 10.72 17.37
CA LEU A 148 67.47 11.30 18.45
C LEU A 148 68.84 10.62 18.61
N TYR A 149 68.90 9.30 18.45
CA TYR A 149 70.14 8.53 18.50
C TYR A 149 71.08 8.83 17.32
N ILE A 150 70.55 9.15 16.13
CA ILE A 150 71.36 9.57 14.97
C ILE A 150 71.84 11.02 15.11
N VAL A 151 71.03 11.91 15.68
CA VAL A 151 71.37 13.34 15.83
C VAL A 151 72.35 13.59 16.99
N LYS A 152 72.31 12.79 18.06
CA LYS A 152 73.25 12.89 19.20
C LYS A 152 74.75 12.76 18.83
N PRO A 153 75.21 11.74 18.07
CA PRO A 153 76.63 11.61 17.72
C PRO A 153 77.11 12.67 16.72
N LEU A 154 76.21 13.23 15.90
CA LEU A 154 76.51 14.36 15.01
C LEU A 154 76.88 15.64 15.75
N LYS A 155 76.38 15.83 16.99
CA LYS A 155 76.76 16.97 17.85
C LYS A 155 78.12 16.76 18.55
N PHE A 156 78.55 15.53 18.79
CA PHE A 156 79.83 15.22 19.45
C PHE A 156 81.05 15.25 18.51
N ILE A 157 80.86 15.20 17.19
CA ILE A 157 81.93 15.34 16.19
C ILE A 157 82.29 16.80 15.88
N LYS A 158 81.54 17.77 16.44
CA LYS A 158 81.70 19.21 16.20
C LYS A 158 82.21 20.02 17.40
N LEU A 159 82.85 19.38 18.38
CA LEU A 159 83.55 20.08 19.48
C LEU A 159 85.04 19.73 19.48
#